data_AF-A0A3Q9EDN6-F1
#
_entry.id   AF-A0A3Q9EDN6-F1
#
_cell.length_a   1.000
_cell.length_b   1.000
_cell.length_c   1.000
_cell.angle_alpha   90.00
_cell.angle_beta   90.00
_cell.angle_gamma   90.00
#
_symmetry.space_group_name_H-M   'P 1'
#
loop_
_entity.id
_entity.type
_entity.pdbx_description
1 polymer ?
#
loop_
_entity_poly.entity_id
_entity_poly.type
_entity_poly.pdbx_seq_one_letter_code
_entity_poly.pdbx_strand_id
1 'polypeptide(L)'
;MERTRRDLLTTSAATLSAAGAVGVAGCLDFAAGDGPQGPEGVPATLTCEDEAFVRLTPPFEEPVEGTVVDAAGTRFELATEGNAETYGQSMRLVLRNTGDEAATILGKHAYSFQRRTGEGWLDVRGSPTGEAVSLPSAEESFDAGRAFIWSIDLEEAAIASAVPDRELTVCPPLGSGTYRFVYWGIQDGPPLGAEFELVG
;
A
#
# COMPACT_ATOMS: atom_id res chain seq x y z
N MET A 1 -34.22 51.53 23.16
CA MET A 1 -33.66 52.39 24.22
C MET A 1 -32.15 52.24 24.19
N GLU A 2 -31.50 53.26 23.66
CA GLU A 2 -30.07 53.38 23.44
C GLU A 2 -29.36 53.80 24.73
N ARG A 3 -28.18 53.22 25.05
CA ARG A 3 -27.08 53.87 25.81
C ARG A 3 -25.75 53.24 25.38
N THR A 4 -25.03 53.82 24.41
CA THR A 4 -23.98 54.88 24.50
C THR A 4 -22.59 54.33 24.85
N ARG A 5 -21.68 54.50 23.88
CA ARG A 5 -20.22 54.32 23.96
C ARG A 5 -19.56 55.57 24.59
N ARG A 6 -18.42 55.39 25.26
CA ARG A 6 -17.48 56.40 25.85
C ARG A 6 -17.90 56.89 27.25
N ASP A 7 -17.09 57.02 28.29
CA ASP A 7 -15.64 57.09 28.55
C ASP A 7 -15.35 56.29 29.85
N LEU A 8 -14.16 55.77 30.16
CA LEU A 8 -13.07 56.54 30.77
C LEU A 8 -11.83 55.66 30.93
N LEU A 9 -10.72 56.22 30.44
CA LEU A 9 -9.35 55.80 30.69
C LEU A 9 -8.99 56.01 32.16
N THR A 10 -8.42 54.99 32.81
CA THR A 10 -7.47 55.20 33.91
C THR A 10 -6.28 54.29 33.75
N THR A 11 -5.22 54.93 33.30
CA THR A 11 -3.80 54.62 33.39
C THR A 11 -3.44 53.95 34.71
N SER A 12 -2.74 52.82 34.65
CA SER A 12 -1.78 52.41 35.68
C SER A 12 -0.69 51.60 35.01
N ALA A 13 0.48 52.21 34.98
CA ALA A 13 1.72 51.68 34.45
C ALA A 13 2.37 50.70 35.44
N ALA A 14 3.31 49.93 34.89
CA ALA A 14 4.38 49.17 35.55
C ALA A 14 3.98 47.84 36.22
N THR A 15 4.41 46.75 35.60
CA THR A 15 5.68 46.09 35.96
C THR A 15 6.07 45.09 34.88
N LEU A 16 7.26 45.24 34.29
CA LEU A 16 7.95 44.15 33.58
C LEU A 16 8.23 43.05 34.60
N SER A 17 7.70 41.86 34.34
CA SER A 17 8.22 40.61 34.88
C SER A 17 8.43 39.67 33.70
N ALA A 18 9.64 39.69 33.17
CA ALA A 18 10.13 38.64 32.30
C ALA A 18 10.28 37.37 33.17
N ALA A 19 9.38 36.40 32.99
CA ALA A 19 9.53 35.05 33.51
C ALA A 19 9.58 34.11 32.30
N GLY A 20 10.63 33.30 32.28
CA GLY A 20 11.08 32.52 31.15
C GLY A 20 10.04 31.55 30.60
N ALA A 21 10.15 31.34 29.30
CA ALA A 21 9.48 30.29 28.57
C ALA A 21 9.86 28.91 29.12
N VAL A 22 8.85 28.06 29.32
CA VAL A 22 8.95 26.64 28.99
C VAL A 22 7.63 26.26 28.32
N GLY A 23 7.51 26.67 27.05
CA GLY A 23 6.54 26.05 26.16
C GLY A 23 7.04 24.64 25.91
N VAL A 24 6.55 23.67 26.70
CA VAL A 24 6.62 22.27 26.28
C VAL A 24 5.60 22.16 25.16
N ALA A 25 6.00 22.57 23.96
CA ALA A 25 5.46 21.98 22.76
C ALA A 25 5.86 20.51 22.86
N GLY A 26 5.03 19.72 23.54
CA GLY A 26 5.03 18.29 23.36
C GLY A 26 4.69 18.10 21.90
N CYS A 27 5.74 17.99 21.08
CA CYS A 27 5.64 17.37 19.79
C CYS A 27 4.79 16.13 20.00
N LEU A 28 3.73 16.01 19.21
CA LEU A 28 3.01 14.78 19.07
C LEU A 28 4.05 13.76 18.62
N ASP A 29 4.64 13.05 19.57
CA ASP A 29 5.24 11.75 19.40
C ASP A 29 4.05 10.84 19.08
N PHE A 30 3.49 11.03 17.86
CA PHE A 30 2.92 9.91 17.16
C PHE A 30 4.03 8.89 17.18
N ALA A 31 3.72 7.71 17.69
CA ALA A 31 4.51 6.52 17.45
C ALA A 31 4.54 6.27 15.93
N ALA A 32 5.23 7.12 15.18
CA ALA A 32 5.76 6.78 13.89
C ALA A 32 6.80 5.73 14.25
N GLY A 33 6.52 4.46 13.92
CA GLY A 33 7.58 3.47 13.84
C GLY A 33 8.72 4.03 12.99
N ASP A 34 9.90 3.41 13.04
CA ASP A 34 11.16 3.94 12.48
C ASP A 34 11.14 4.35 10.99
N GLY A 35 10.01 4.18 10.29
CA GLY A 35 9.81 4.46 8.89
C GLY A 35 10.28 3.28 8.04
N PRO A 36 10.18 3.39 6.72
CA PRO A 36 10.70 2.37 5.81
C PRO A 36 12.23 2.28 5.95
N GLN A 37 12.72 1.09 6.29
CA GLN A 37 14.16 0.83 6.51
C GLN A 37 14.89 0.30 5.27
N GLY A 38 14.15 0.05 4.18
CA GLY A 38 14.68 -0.49 2.94
C GLY A 38 15.43 0.53 2.09
N PRO A 39 16.00 0.09 0.95
CA PRO A 39 16.67 1.01 0.02
C PRO A 39 15.67 2.05 -0.50
N GLU A 40 16.09 3.29 -0.76
CA GLU A 40 15.20 4.35 -1.26
C GLU A 40 15.16 4.42 -2.80
N GLY A 41 14.09 4.98 -3.34
CA GLY A 41 13.91 5.22 -4.78
C GLY A 41 13.83 3.94 -5.59
N VAL A 42 14.59 3.88 -6.69
CA VAL A 42 14.66 2.73 -7.61
C VAL A 42 15.96 1.97 -7.38
N PRO A 43 15.99 0.96 -6.48
CA PRO A 43 17.19 0.16 -6.27
C PRO A 43 17.52 -0.64 -7.53
N ALA A 44 18.78 -1.03 -7.71
CA ALA A 44 19.17 -1.87 -8.85
C ALA A 44 18.40 -3.21 -8.84
N THR A 45 18.29 -3.84 -7.66
CA THR A 45 17.56 -5.09 -7.41
C THR A 45 17.08 -5.14 -5.96
N LEU A 46 16.39 -6.21 -5.56
CA LEU A 46 15.98 -6.49 -4.19
C LEU A 46 16.88 -7.57 -3.58
N THR A 47 18.00 -7.15 -3.00
CA THR A 47 18.97 -8.06 -2.36
C THR A 47 18.51 -8.45 -0.96
N CYS A 48 18.64 -9.74 -0.64
CA CYS A 48 18.40 -10.29 0.68
C CYS A 48 19.71 -10.76 1.30
N GLU A 49 19.91 -10.47 2.59
CA GLU A 49 21.08 -10.98 3.33
C GLU A 49 20.96 -12.49 3.59
N ASP A 50 19.73 -12.99 3.73
CA ASP A 50 19.45 -14.41 3.84
C ASP A 50 19.48 -15.08 2.46
N GLU A 51 20.51 -15.89 2.22
CA GLU A 51 20.68 -16.67 0.99
C GLU A 51 19.62 -17.77 0.82
N ALA A 52 18.91 -18.15 1.89
CA ALA A 52 17.78 -19.07 1.81
C ALA A 52 16.50 -18.39 1.30
N PHE A 53 16.46 -17.05 1.18
CA PHE A 53 15.27 -16.37 0.71
C PHE A 53 14.98 -16.68 -0.76
N VAL A 54 13.76 -17.20 -1.04
CA VAL A 54 13.27 -17.43 -2.40
C VAL A 54 12.12 -16.50 -2.69
N ARG A 55 12.38 -15.46 -3.49
CA ARG A 55 11.38 -14.48 -3.92
C ARG A 55 10.24 -15.13 -4.69
N LEU A 56 9.02 -14.65 -4.49
CA LEU A 56 7.88 -15.06 -5.30
C LEU A 56 8.08 -14.60 -6.74
N THR A 57 8.01 -15.53 -7.68
CA THR A 57 7.91 -15.22 -9.10
C THR A 57 6.44 -15.09 -9.48
N PRO A 58 5.99 -13.94 -10.01
CA PRO A 58 4.62 -13.80 -10.48
C PRO A 58 4.30 -14.84 -11.57
N PRO A 59 3.12 -15.49 -11.54
CA PRO A 59 2.76 -16.53 -12.51
C PRO A 59 2.18 -15.95 -13.81
N PHE A 60 2.74 -14.84 -14.28
CA PHE A 60 2.33 -14.15 -15.51
C PHE A 60 3.55 -13.54 -16.18
N GLU A 61 3.52 -13.47 -17.51
CA GLU A 61 4.59 -12.86 -18.33
C GLU A 61 4.08 -11.64 -19.10
N GLU A 62 2.76 -11.49 -19.18
CA GLU A 62 2.06 -10.41 -19.82
C GLU A 62 2.39 -9.06 -19.17
N PRO A 63 2.44 -7.98 -19.95
CA PRO A 63 2.46 -6.64 -19.39
C PRO A 63 1.27 -6.45 -18.45
N VAL A 64 1.56 -5.87 -17.29
CA VAL A 64 0.51 -5.42 -16.38
C VAL A 64 -0.15 -4.21 -17.02
N GLU A 65 -1.43 -4.33 -17.34
CA GLU A 65 -2.23 -3.21 -17.82
C GLU A 65 -2.46 -2.23 -16.67
N GLY A 66 -3.05 -1.08 -16.98
CA GLY A 66 -3.44 -0.11 -15.97
C GLY A 66 -4.52 -0.64 -15.02
N THR A 67 -5.33 0.28 -14.51
CA THR A 67 -6.37 -0.04 -13.53
C THR A 67 -7.67 -0.57 -14.15
N VAL A 68 -7.75 -0.72 -15.47
CA VAL A 68 -8.98 -1.15 -16.18
C VAL A 68 -8.61 -2.14 -17.28
N VAL A 69 -9.36 -3.23 -17.37
CA VAL A 69 -9.20 -4.24 -18.42
C VAL A 69 -10.56 -4.77 -18.86
N ASP A 70 -10.69 -5.02 -20.17
CA ASP A 70 -11.82 -5.74 -20.75
C ASP A 70 -11.35 -7.18 -21.05
N ALA A 71 -11.95 -8.18 -20.40
CA ALA A 71 -11.56 -9.59 -20.50
C ALA A 71 -12.75 -10.51 -20.19
N ALA A 72 -12.74 -11.72 -20.76
CA ALA A 72 -13.77 -12.74 -20.53
C ALA A 72 -15.22 -12.22 -20.73
N GLY A 73 -15.45 -11.32 -21.69
CA GLY A 73 -16.76 -10.75 -21.98
C GLY A 73 -17.24 -9.64 -21.04
N THR A 74 -16.45 -9.25 -20.04
CA THR A 74 -16.79 -8.19 -19.08
C THR A 74 -15.65 -7.18 -18.86
N ARG A 75 -15.93 -6.15 -18.06
CA ARG A 75 -14.97 -5.13 -17.65
C ARG A 75 -14.61 -5.27 -16.18
N PHE A 76 -13.32 -5.20 -15.88
CA PHE A 76 -12.79 -5.17 -14.53
C PHE A 76 -12.08 -3.84 -14.27
N GLU A 77 -12.29 -3.30 -13.08
CA GLU A 77 -11.67 -2.05 -12.62
C GLU A 77 -11.04 -2.24 -11.24
N LEU A 78 -9.78 -1.87 -11.10
CA LEU A 78 -9.02 -1.85 -9.86
C LEU A 78 -8.84 -0.40 -9.39
N ALA A 79 -9.46 -0.04 -8.28
CA ALA A 79 -9.35 1.29 -7.68
C ALA A 79 -8.46 1.28 -6.44
N THR A 80 -7.75 2.39 -6.24
CA THR A 80 -7.00 2.72 -5.02
C THR A 80 -7.47 4.08 -4.49
N GLU A 81 -7.39 4.31 -3.18
CA GLU A 81 -7.79 5.59 -2.56
C GLU A 81 -6.79 6.72 -2.82
N GLY A 82 -5.54 6.37 -3.13
CA GLY A 82 -4.46 7.31 -3.45
C GLY A 82 -3.38 6.68 -4.32
N ASN A 83 -2.44 7.52 -4.74
CA ASN A 83 -1.24 7.12 -5.48
C ASN A 83 0.05 7.40 -4.68
N ALA A 84 -0.07 7.81 -3.42
CA ALA A 84 1.02 7.99 -2.49
C ALA A 84 0.53 7.56 -1.11
N GLU A 85 1.24 6.62 -0.51
CA GLU A 85 0.86 5.95 0.73
C GLU A 85 1.98 6.04 1.74
N THR A 86 1.65 6.22 3.01
CA THR A 86 2.66 6.33 4.07
C THR A 86 2.95 4.97 4.68
N TYR A 87 4.22 4.67 4.93
CA TYR A 87 4.63 3.47 5.67
C TYR A 87 3.86 3.32 6.98
N GLY A 88 3.45 2.10 7.30
CA GLY A 88 2.63 1.78 8.47
C GLY A 88 1.17 2.24 8.39
N GLN A 89 0.72 2.84 7.28
CA GLN A 89 -0.71 3.10 7.03
C GLN A 89 -1.34 1.96 6.22
N SER A 90 -2.67 1.87 6.29
CA SER A 90 -3.45 0.92 5.49
C SER A 90 -3.80 1.52 4.14
N MET A 91 -3.42 0.85 3.06
CA MET A 91 -3.88 1.15 1.71
C MET A 91 -5.10 0.29 1.38
N ARG A 92 -6.14 0.92 0.83
CA ARG A 92 -7.35 0.23 0.40
C ARG A 92 -7.43 0.10 -1.11
N LEU A 93 -7.63 -1.14 -1.56
CA LEU A 93 -7.79 -1.50 -2.98
C LEU A 93 -9.14 -2.16 -3.20
N VAL A 94 -9.78 -1.87 -4.33
CA VAL A 94 -11.06 -2.46 -4.72
C VAL A 94 -11.00 -2.92 -6.17
N LEU A 95 -11.06 -4.24 -6.39
CA LEU A 95 -11.28 -4.81 -7.72
C LEU A 95 -12.77 -5.05 -7.89
N ARG A 96 -13.37 -4.56 -8.98
CA ARG A 96 -14.80 -4.73 -9.27
C ARG A 96 -15.02 -5.19 -10.70
N ASN A 97 -16.01 -6.06 -10.89
CA ASN A 97 -16.60 -6.33 -12.19
C ASN A 97 -17.63 -5.23 -12.46
N THR A 98 -17.30 -4.30 -13.36
CA THR A 98 -18.16 -3.15 -13.71
C THR A 98 -18.96 -3.38 -14.99
N GLY A 99 -18.75 -4.50 -15.68
CA GLY A 99 -19.60 -4.93 -16.79
C GLY A 99 -20.85 -5.66 -16.33
N ASP A 100 -21.56 -6.24 -17.30
CA ASP A 100 -22.87 -6.86 -17.11
C ASP A 100 -22.81 -8.41 -17.08
N GLU A 101 -21.66 -8.99 -17.41
CA GLU A 101 -21.46 -10.45 -17.47
C GLU A 101 -20.63 -10.97 -16.29
N ALA A 102 -20.90 -12.21 -15.87
CA ALA A 102 -20.06 -12.91 -14.90
C ALA A 102 -18.82 -13.47 -15.60
N ALA A 103 -17.71 -13.58 -14.86
CA ALA A 103 -16.47 -14.16 -15.35
C ALA A 103 -15.86 -15.12 -14.33
N THR A 104 -15.10 -16.10 -14.79
CA THR A 104 -14.32 -16.98 -13.90
C THR A 104 -12.95 -16.36 -13.65
N ILE A 105 -12.62 -16.09 -12.39
CA ILE A 105 -11.33 -15.53 -11.97
C ILE A 105 -10.73 -16.35 -10.84
N LEU A 106 -9.48 -16.09 -10.48
CA LEU A 106 -8.85 -16.68 -9.30
C LEU A 106 -9.26 -15.95 -8.02
N GLY A 107 -9.07 -16.59 -6.87
CA GLY A 107 -9.43 -15.99 -5.59
C GLY A 107 -8.64 -14.72 -5.25
N LYS A 108 -9.13 -13.96 -4.25
CA LYS A 108 -8.54 -12.68 -3.78
C LYS A 108 -7.04 -12.69 -3.40
N HIS A 109 -6.42 -13.86 -3.25
CA HIS A 109 -5.00 -13.99 -2.92
C HIS A 109 -4.11 -14.15 -4.16
N ALA A 110 -4.70 -14.17 -5.37
CA ALA A 110 -3.99 -14.16 -6.64
C ALA A 110 -3.47 -12.75 -6.98
N TYR A 111 -2.61 -12.20 -6.11
CA TYR A 111 -1.98 -10.90 -6.32
C TYR A 111 -0.48 -10.91 -6.03
N SER A 112 0.25 -10.02 -6.71
CA SER A 112 1.65 -9.71 -6.47
C SER A 112 1.77 -8.32 -5.85
N PHE A 113 2.70 -8.14 -4.92
CA PHE A 113 3.01 -6.84 -4.33
C PHE A 113 4.44 -6.48 -4.70
N GLN A 114 4.58 -5.59 -5.67
CA GLN A 114 5.83 -5.43 -6.41
C GLN A 114 6.46 -4.08 -6.17
N ARG A 115 7.79 -4.05 -6.23
CA ARG A 115 8.59 -2.85 -6.16
C ARG A 115 9.32 -2.61 -7.47
N ARG A 116 9.40 -1.34 -7.89
CA ARG A 116 10.17 -0.93 -9.06
C ARG A 116 11.66 -0.97 -8.76
N THR A 117 12.41 -1.65 -9.61
CA THR A 117 13.88 -1.75 -9.56
C THR A 117 14.49 -1.43 -10.93
N GLY A 118 15.82 -1.38 -11.00
CA GLY A 118 16.57 -1.29 -12.25
C GLY A 118 16.39 -2.51 -13.16
N GLU A 119 16.05 -3.67 -12.60
CA GLU A 119 15.79 -4.93 -13.31
C GLU A 119 14.32 -5.11 -13.72
N GLY A 120 13.44 -4.17 -13.34
CA GLY A 120 12.01 -4.25 -13.62
C GLY A 120 11.18 -4.27 -12.33
N TRP A 121 10.12 -5.07 -12.32
CA TRP A 121 9.24 -5.19 -11.16
C TRP A 121 9.47 -6.51 -10.46
N LEU A 122 9.77 -6.46 -9.16
CA LEU A 122 10.03 -7.64 -8.35
C LEU A 122 9.04 -7.70 -7.18
N ASP A 123 8.46 -8.87 -6.89
CA ASP A 123 7.65 -9.05 -5.68
C ASP A 123 8.53 -8.86 -4.44
N VAL A 124 8.02 -8.15 -3.44
CA VAL A 124 8.76 -7.91 -2.20
C VAL A 124 8.73 -9.12 -1.26
N ARG A 125 7.83 -10.07 -1.52
CA ARG A 125 7.60 -11.25 -0.69
C ARG A 125 8.34 -12.46 -1.24
N GLY A 126 8.66 -13.38 -0.35
CA GLY A 126 9.26 -14.66 -0.67
C GLY A 126 9.22 -15.61 0.50
N SER A 127 9.63 -16.84 0.25
CA SER A 127 9.80 -17.87 1.27
C SER A 127 11.10 -17.63 2.04
N PRO A 128 11.08 -17.69 3.38
CA PRO A 128 12.30 -17.63 4.20
C PRO A 128 13.04 -18.97 4.29
N THR A 129 12.48 -20.07 3.78
CA THR A 129 12.98 -21.43 4.05
C THR A 129 13.79 -22.06 2.91
N GLY A 130 14.00 -21.36 1.80
CA GLY A 130 14.63 -21.92 0.60
C GLY A 130 13.68 -22.66 -0.34
N GLU A 131 12.44 -22.92 0.09
CA GLU A 131 11.45 -23.61 -0.74
C GLU A 131 10.60 -22.61 -1.52
N ALA A 132 10.37 -22.86 -2.81
CA ALA A 132 9.47 -22.05 -3.62
C ALA A 132 8.02 -22.20 -3.11
N VAL A 133 7.35 -21.06 -2.93
CA VAL A 133 5.96 -21.01 -2.47
C VAL A 133 5.05 -20.58 -3.61
N SER A 134 3.96 -21.30 -3.83
CA SER A 134 2.90 -20.92 -4.75
C SER A 134 1.72 -20.28 -4.02
N LEU A 135 1.25 -19.16 -4.55
CA LEU A 135 0.06 -18.48 -4.05
C LEU A 135 -1.22 -19.25 -4.41
N PRO A 136 -2.30 -19.14 -3.61
CA PRO A 136 -3.58 -19.77 -3.93
C PRO A 136 -4.12 -19.30 -5.29
N SER A 137 -4.53 -20.27 -6.11
CA SER A 137 -5.04 -20.07 -7.48
C SER A 137 -6.36 -20.80 -7.71
N ALA A 138 -7.20 -20.90 -6.68
CA ALA A 138 -8.53 -21.50 -6.82
C ALA A 138 -9.44 -20.58 -7.62
N GLU A 139 -10.17 -21.15 -8.58
CA GLU A 139 -11.12 -20.42 -9.41
C GLU A 139 -12.44 -20.16 -8.68
N GLU A 140 -13.08 -19.04 -8.98
CA GLU A 140 -14.43 -18.70 -8.54
C GLU A 140 -15.19 -17.84 -9.56
N SER A 141 -16.53 -17.91 -9.52
CA SER A 141 -17.39 -17.02 -10.31
C SER A 141 -17.36 -15.61 -9.76
N PHE A 142 -17.15 -14.62 -10.61
CA PHE A 142 -17.12 -13.21 -10.24
C PHE A 142 -18.18 -12.45 -11.00
N ASP A 143 -19.37 -12.44 -10.40
CA ASP A 143 -20.58 -11.89 -10.99
C ASP A 143 -20.49 -10.37 -11.20
N ALA A 144 -21.32 -9.85 -12.11
CA ALA A 144 -21.46 -8.43 -12.35
C ALA A 144 -21.73 -7.66 -11.04
N GLY A 145 -20.98 -6.58 -10.81
CA GLY A 145 -21.07 -5.77 -9.60
C GLY A 145 -20.36 -6.34 -8.38
N ARG A 146 -19.90 -7.60 -8.39
CA ARG A 146 -19.08 -8.18 -7.31
C ARG A 146 -17.74 -7.45 -7.19
N ALA A 147 -17.21 -7.42 -5.97
CA ALA A 147 -15.92 -6.80 -5.68
C ALA A 147 -15.06 -7.64 -4.73
N PHE A 148 -13.75 -7.57 -4.94
CA PHE A 148 -12.76 -7.86 -3.91
C PHE A 148 -12.30 -6.55 -3.28
N ILE A 149 -12.11 -6.59 -1.96
CA ILE A 149 -11.60 -5.46 -1.19
C ILE A 149 -10.38 -5.95 -0.42
N TRP A 150 -9.27 -5.24 -0.56
CA TRP A 150 -8.08 -5.41 0.25
C TRP A 150 -7.87 -4.17 1.12
N SER A 151 -7.47 -4.41 2.36
CA SER A 151 -6.88 -3.40 3.26
C SER A 151 -5.50 -3.97 3.60
N ILE A 152 -4.46 -3.34 3.08
CA ILE A 152 -3.08 -3.82 3.24
C ILE A 152 -2.35 -2.79 4.08
N ASP A 153 -1.96 -3.16 5.28
CA ASP A 153 -1.10 -2.33 6.11
C ASP A 153 0.31 -2.36 5.51
N LEU A 154 0.87 -1.19 5.23
CA LEU A 154 2.14 -1.01 4.53
C LEU A 154 3.32 -1.18 5.49
N GLU A 155 3.42 -2.38 6.04
CA GLU A 155 4.45 -2.85 6.94
C GLU A 155 4.77 -4.32 6.64
N GLU A 156 5.99 -4.74 6.95
CA GLU A 156 6.52 -6.04 6.57
C GLU A 156 5.69 -7.20 7.14
N ALA A 157 5.30 -7.12 8.41
CA ALA A 157 4.56 -8.18 9.09
C ALA A 157 3.16 -8.39 8.49
N ALA A 158 2.45 -7.30 8.19
CA ALA A 158 1.12 -7.38 7.58
C ALA A 158 1.19 -7.90 6.15
N ILE A 159 2.16 -7.43 5.35
CA ILE A 159 2.36 -7.90 3.97
C ILE A 159 2.78 -9.38 3.94
N ALA A 160 3.65 -9.81 4.85
CA ALA A 160 4.11 -11.20 4.98
C ALA A 160 2.96 -12.15 5.36
N SER A 161 2.06 -11.73 6.25
CA SER A 161 0.95 -12.57 6.73
C SER A 161 -0.36 -12.45 5.94
N ALA A 162 -0.37 -11.66 4.86
CA ALA A 162 -1.59 -11.36 4.10
C ALA A 162 -2.21 -12.55 3.35
N VAL A 163 -1.46 -13.64 3.16
CA VAL A 163 -1.93 -14.86 2.48
C VAL A 163 -2.06 -15.99 3.50
N PRO A 164 -3.28 -16.48 3.79
CA PRO A 164 -3.50 -17.57 4.74
C PRO A 164 -2.73 -18.84 4.35
N ASP A 165 -2.28 -19.57 5.37
CA ASP A 165 -1.59 -20.86 5.22
C ASP A 165 -0.34 -20.81 4.32
N ARG A 166 0.30 -19.65 4.21
CA ARG A 166 1.57 -19.45 3.51
C ARG A 166 2.57 -18.78 4.43
N GLU A 167 3.75 -19.37 4.51
CA GLU A 167 4.87 -18.78 5.22
C GLU A 167 5.65 -17.90 4.24
N LEU A 168 5.43 -16.59 4.36
CA LEU A 168 6.12 -15.59 3.56
C LEU A 168 6.83 -14.60 4.48
N THR A 169 7.86 -13.94 3.95
CA THR A 169 8.50 -12.78 4.55
C THR A 169 8.71 -11.70 3.49
N VAL A 170 8.92 -10.46 3.91
CA VAL A 170 9.27 -9.33 3.05
C VAL A 170 10.77 -9.13 3.10
N CYS A 171 11.42 -9.11 1.93
CA CYS A 171 12.86 -8.90 1.86
C CYS A 171 13.32 -8.25 0.54
N PRO A 172 14.15 -7.18 0.61
CA PRO A 172 14.60 -6.46 1.81
C PRO A 172 13.43 -5.75 2.52
N PRO A 173 13.64 -5.11 3.69
CA PRO A 173 12.64 -4.23 4.28
C PRO A 173 12.07 -3.23 3.27
N LEU A 174 10.86 -2.75 3.51
CA LEU A 174 10.22 -1.76 2.64
C LEU A 174 11.02 -0.47 2.71
N GLY A 175 11.34 0.09 1.55
CA GLY A 175 11.99 1.39 1.40
C GLY A 175 11.08 2.37 0.67
N SER A 176 11.29 3.67 0.85
CA SER A 176 10.57 4.67 0.06
C SER A 176 10.78 4.45 -1.45
N GLY A 177 9.76 4.69 -2.26
CA GLY A 177 9.83 4.47 -3.72
C GLY A 177 8.53 3.99 -4.33
N THR A 178 8.58 3.63 -5.62
CA THR A 178 7.40 3.22 -6.38
C THR A 178 7.11 1.72 -6.23
N TYR A 179 5.87 1.42 -5.85
CA TYR A 179 5.31 0.09 -5.72
C TYR A 179 4.11 -0.09 -6.63
N ARG A 180 3.68 -1.33 -6.81
CA ARG A 180 2.40 -1.65 -7.43
C ARG A 180 1.77 -2.89 -6.82
N PHE A 181 0.45 -2.84 -6.69
CA PHE A 181 -0.38 -4.02 -6.48
C PHE A 181 -0.78 -4.57 -7.84
N VAL A 182 -0.58 -5.86 -8.06
CA VAL A 182 -0.94 -6.53 -9.32
C VAL A 182 -1.88 -7.68 -9.05
N TYR A 183 -3.10 -7.63 -9.57
CA TYR A 183 -4.01 -8.76 -9.57
C TYR A 183 -3.88 -9.54 -10.88
N TRP A 184 -3.50 -10.81 -10.78
CA TRP A 184 -3.23 -11.68 -11.94
C TRP A 184 -4.26 -12.79 -12.10
N GLY A 185 -5.35 -12.76 -11.33
CA GLY A 185 -6.37 -13.79 -11.35
C GLY A 185 -7.35 -13.74 -12.53
N ILE A 186 -7.11 -12.92 -13.56
CA ILE A 186 -7.96 -12.86 -14.75
C ILE A 186 -7.45 -13.89 -15.76
N GLN A 187 -8.10 -15.05 -15.88
CA GLN A 187 -7.53 -16.22 -16.56
C GLN A 187 -7.34 -16.07 -18.08
N ASP A 188 -8.11 -15.19 -18.72
CA ASP A 188 -8.07 -14.93 -20.17
C ASP A 188 -7.85 -13.44 -20.48
N GLY A 189 -7.13 -12.74 -19.60
CA GLY A 189 -6.85 -11.32 -19.75
C GLY A 189 -5.55 -10.92 -19.08
N PRO A 190 -5.00 -9.75 -19.42
CA PRO A 190 -3.78 -9.28 -18.79
C PRO A 190 -4.03 -8.95 -17.30
N PRO A 191 -2.99 -9.03 -16.45
CA PRO A 191 -3.06 -8.59 -15.08
C PRO A 191 -3.41 -7.09 -14.95
N LEU A 192 -4.13 -6.74 -13.88
CA LEU A 192 -4.44 -5.36 -13.51
C LEU A 192 -3.43 -4.82 -12.49
N GLY A 193 -2.95 -3.61 -12.71
CA GLY A 193 -1.99 -2.94 -11.82
C GLY A 193 -2.48 -1.62 -11.26
N ALA A 194 -2.25 -1.40 -9.96
CA ALA A 194 -2.35 -0.09 -9.32
C ALA A 194 -0.97 0.31 -8.78
N GLU A 195 -0.35 1.33 -9.39
CA GLU A 195 0.91 1.89 -8.92
C GLU A 195 0.67 2.94 -7.83
N PHE A 196 1.57 2.99 -6.85
CA PHE A 196 1.58 3.99 -5.79
C PHE A 196 3.01 4.24 -5.29
N GLU A 197 3.25 5.42 -4.74
CA GLU A 197 4.50 5.78 -4.10
C GLU A 197 4.44 5.50 -2.60
N LEU A 198 5.37 4.70 -2.06
CA LEU A 198 5.52 4.56 -0.61
C LEU A 198 6.43 5.67 -0.10
N VAL A 199 5.93 6.43 0.88
CA VAL A 199 6.63 7.55 1.53
C VAL A 199 6.65 7.37 3.04
N GLY A 200 7.43 8.19 3.73
CA GLY A 200 7.64 8.11 5.18
C GLY A 200 9.13 8.02 5.46
#